data_AF-A0A8T6G2W9-F1
#
_entry.id   AF-A0A8T6G2W9-F1
#
_cell.length_a   1.000
_cell.length_b   1.000
_cell.length_c   1.000
_cell.angle_alpha   90.00
_cell.angle_beta   90.00
_cell.angle_gamma   90.00
#
_symmetry.space_group_name_H-M   'P 1'
#
loop_
_entity.id
_entity.type
_entity.pdbx_description
1 polymer ?
#
loop_
_entity_poly.entity_id
_entity_poly.type
_entity_poly.pdbx_seq_one_letter_code
_entity_poly.pdbx_strand_id
1 'polypeptide(L)'
;MRVDTVAFSLHHGCIALENPIRPTTSTRARKFAKRLRAPTLLAAPLVAYVAVVMLLSTCGPFSPRSAPPVPTAAPALPTPTPEPTATSLPTPTSVPLTPPSTPVPPTLTPAPTSTPAPTAIPTPAPAPTAIPTPHPTPTPDIPGAVLVGDWEGTVKILGSEIPVSASFSVEEGELRGTLDIDSRNIKNLAILAEVLPDGMVRFVIPSQDPPLTFDGMLEGDVITGKFRVGIISGTFVLERVAP
;
A
#
# COMPACT_ATOMS: atom_id res chain seq x y z
N MET A 1 5.73 -8.37 72.47
CA MET A 1 5.85 -9.85 72.45
C MET A 1 5.33 -10.28 71.08
N ARG A 2 6.10 -10.61 70.03
CA ARG A 2 7.28 -11.54 69.92
C ARG A 2 7.01 -12.77 70.78
N VAL A 3 6.91 -13.99 70.25
CA VAL A 3 8.00 -14.88 69.78
C VAL A 3 7.22 -16.10 69.21
N ASP A 4 7.21 -16.38 67.90
CA ASP A 4 8.20 -17.18 67.15
C ASP A 4 8.03 -18.72 67.27
N THR A 5 8.12 -19.37 66.09
CA THR A 5 8.87 -20.62 65.85
C THR A 5 8.20 -21.91 66.34
N VAL A 6 8.03 -22.97 65.53
CA VAL A 6 9.03 -23.86 64.89
C VAL A 6 8.40 -24.44 63.59
N ALA A 7 8.97 -24.31 62.38
CA ALA A 7 10.10 -25.07 61.78
C ALA A 7 9.81 -26.61 61.70
N PHE A 8 10.20 -27.39 60.69
CA PHE A 8 11.26 -27.31 59.69
C PHE A 8 11.07 -28.44 58.64
N SER A 9 11.29 -28.11 57.35
CA SER A 9 12.15 -28.82 56.38
C SER A 9 11.85 -30.22 55.80
N LEU A 10 12.04 -30.27 54.46
CA LEU A 10 12.59 -31.31 53.57
C LEU A 10 11.67 -31.84 52.46
N HIS A 11 11.76 -31.22 51.27
CA HIS A 11 12.52 -31.84 50.16
C HIS A 11 12.85 -30.82 49.06
N HIS A 12 14.16 -30.64 48.84
CA HIS A 12 14.76 -30.07 47.63
C HIS A 12 14.47 -30.98 46.42
N GLY A 13 14.35 -30.39 45.22
CA GLY A 13 14.50 -31.15 43.97
C GLY A 13 14.03 -30.40 42.72
N CYS A 14 14.93 -29.62 42.10
CA CYS A 14 14.85 -29.27 40.69
C CYS A 14 14.82 -30.54 39.82
N ILE A 15 14.17 -30.52 38.64
CA ILE A 15 14.71 -30.92 37.31
C ILE A 15 13.59 -31.10 36.25
N ALA A 16 13.81 -30.40 35.12
CA ALA A 16 13.55 -30.73 33.71
C ALA A 16 12.15 -31.06 33.15
N LEU A 17 11.84 -30.34 32.06
CA LEU A 17 11.45 -30.85 30.73
C LEU A 17 10.70 -32.19 30.70
N GLU A 18 9.43 -32.16 30.31
CA GLU A 18 8.97 -32.86 29.10
C GLU A 18 7.49 -32.52 28.85
N ASN A 19 7.19 -31.84 27.75
CA ASN A 19 5.88 -31.92 27.13
C ASN A 19 6.08 -32.58 25.76
N PRO A 20 5.76 -33.88 25.60
CA PRO A 20 5.67 -34.46 24.28
C PRO A 20 4.23 -34.93 23.99
N ILE A 21 3.97 -35.11 22.68
CA ILE A 21 2.82 -35.82 22.07
C ILE A 21 1.68 -34.83 21.68
N ARG A 22 1.39 -34.51 20.40
CA ARG A 22 1.60 -35.24 19.14
C ARG A 22 1.37 -34.26 17.95
N PRO A 23 2.23 -34.22 16.93
CA PRO A 23 1.89 -33.64 15.62
C PRO A 23 1.06 -34.65 14.79
N THR A 24 -0.09 -34.22 14.28
CA THR A 24 -0.87 -34.98 13.29
C THR A 24 -0.17 -34.92 11.93
N THR A 25 0.58 -35.96 11.63
CA THR A 25 1.13 -36.24 10.30
C THR A 25 0.04 -36.72 9.37
N SER A 26 -0.49 -35.83 8.53
CA SER A 26 -1.33 -36.22 7.38
C SER A 26 -0.44 -36.80 6.28
N THR A 27 -0.28 -38.12 6.33
CA THR A 27 0.38 -38.93 5.32
C THR A 27 -0.59 -39.14 4.16
N ARG A 28 -0.45 -38.38 3.07
CA ARG A 28 -0.92 -38.85 1.74
C ARG A 28 0.25 -38.94 0.78
N ALA A 29 0.92 -40.08 0.88
CA ALA A 29 1.86 -40.58 -0.10
C ALA A 29 1.23 -40.63 -1.50
N ARG A 30 1.69 -39.79 -2.42
CA ARG A 30 1.72 -40.13 -3.85
C ARG A 30 3.15 -40.49 -4.20
N LYS A 31 3.39 -41.81 -4.19
CA LYS A 31 4.55 -42.44 -4.82
C LYS A 31 4.54 -42.05 -6.30
N PHE A 32 5.50 -41.27 -6.76
CA PHE A 32 6.03 -41.43 -8.10
C PHE A 32 7.53 -41.65 -8.01
N ALA A 33 7.90 -42.84 -8.45
CA ALA A 33 9.17 -43.46 -8.21
C ALA A 33 10.32 -42.73 -8.92
N LYS A 34 11.46 -42.68 -8.22
CA LYS A 34 12.82 -42.67 -8.77
C LYS A 34 12.87 -43.29 -10.17
N ARG A 35 13.21 -42.47 -11.17
CA ARG A 35 14.02 -42.90 -12.32
C ARG A 35 15.21 -41.93 -12.45
N LEU A 36 16.24 -42.20 -11.66
CA LEU A 36 17.60 -41.75 -11.98
C LEU A 36 18.06 -42.54 -13.22
N ARG A 37 18.24 -41.87 -14.36
CA ARG A 37 19.12 -42.33 -15.45
C ARG A 37 19.75 -41.11 -16.16
N ALA A 38 21.06 -40.97 -15.94
CA ALA A 38 22.13 -40.38 -16.76
C ALA A 38 21.99 -38.94 -17.33
N PRO A 39 23.08 -38.13 -17.29
CA PRO A 39 23.13 -36.79 -17.88
C PRO A 39 23.43 -36.88 -19.38
N THR A 40 22.51 -36.45 -20.24
CA THR A 40 22.79 -36.32 -21.68
C THR A 40 23.23 -34.89 -21.97
N LEU A 41 24.55 -34.74 -22.13
CA LEU A 41 25.32 -33.58 -22.59
C LEU A 41 24.85 -33.02 -23.95
N LEU A 42 23.70 -32.33 -24.00
CA LEU A 42 23.25 -31.63 -25.22
C LEU A 42 22.79 -30.18 -25.01
N ALA A 43 22.79 -29.66 -23.77
CA ALA A 43 22.38 -28.28 -23.48
C ALA A 43 23.54 -27.25 -23.49
N ALA A 44 24.81 -27.70 -23.41
CA ALA A 44 25.97 -26.83 -23.40
C ALA A 44 26.18 -25.99 -24.69
N PRO A 45 25.98 -26.52 -25.92
CA PRO A 45 26.27 -25.72 -27.12
C PRO A 45 25.22 -24.63 -27.37
N LEU A 46 23.96 -24.79 -26.92
CA LEU A 46 22.91 -23.81 -27.13
C LEU A 46 23.07 -22.59 -26.21
N VAL A 47 23.42 -22.81 -24.94
CA VAL A 47 23.69 -21.73 -23.97
C VAL A 47 24.96 -20.97 -24.34
N ALA A 48 26.00 -21.68 -24.78
CA ALA A 48 27.20 -21.05 -25.33
C ALA A 48 26.91 -20.27 -26.61
N TYR A 49 26.07 -20.80 -27.51
CA TYR A 49 25.69 -20.12 -28.75
C TYR A 49 24.89 -18.84 -28.49
N VAL A 50 23.92 -18.86 -27.59
CA VAL A 50 23.14 -17.66 -27.25
C VAL A 50 24.00 -16.60 -26.53
N ALA A 51 24.92 -17.01 -25.65
CA ALA A 51 25.88 -16.09 -25.04
C ALA A 51 26.87 -15.49 -26.05
N VAL A 52 27.35 -16.28 -27.02
CA VAL A 52 28.24 -15.82 -28.10
C VAL A 52 27.51 -14.91 -29.09
N VAL A 53 26.23 -15.17 -29.40
CA VAL A 53 25.41 -14.28 -30.25
C VAL A 53 25.13 -12.96 -29.54
N MET A 54 24.91 -12.95 -28.22
CA MET A 54 24.77 -11.72 -27.43
C MET A 54 26.09 -10.93 -27.32
N LEU A 55 27.26 -11.60 -27.37
CA LEU A 55 28.57 -10.96 -27.30
C LEU A 55 29.13 -10.49 -28.66
N LEU A 56 28.74 -11.13 -29.77
CA LEU A 56 29.22 -10.79 -31.12
C LEU A 56 28.40 -9.69 -31.82
N SER A 57 27.31 -9.20 -31.22
CA SER A 57 26.56 -8.04 -31.72
C SER A 57 27.09 -6.67 -31.23
N THR A 58 28.26 -6.63 -30.59
CA THR A 58 29.01 -5.37 -30.39
C THR A 58 29.88 -5.07 -31.62
N CYS A 59 29.24 -4.65 -32.71
CA CYS A 59 29.90 -3.98 -33.84
C CYS A 59 28.95 -2.84 -34.29
N GLY A 60 29.28 -1.56 -34.18
CA GLY A 60 30.60 -0.98 -33.97
C GLY A 60 30.58 0.47 -33.47
N PRO A 61 31.76 1.12 -33.46
CA PRO A 61 31.93 2.45 -32.91
C PRO A 61 31.49 3.49 -33.94
N PHE A 62 30.37 4.16 -33.68
CA PHE A 62 30.06 5.42 -34.33
C PHE A 62 30.77 6.52 -33.54
N SER A 63 31.94 6.94 -34.01
CA SER A 63 32.67 8.07 -33.43
C SER A 63 31.88 9.36 -33.64
N PRO A 64 31.39 10.06 -32.60
CA PRO A 64 31.04 11.46 -32.77
C PRO A 64 32.33 12.26 -32.95
N ARG A 65 32.42 12.94 -34.09
CA ARG A 65 33.42 13.96 -34.41
C ARG A 65 33.58 14.91 -33.20
N SER A 66 34.77 14.96 -32.64
CA SER A 66 35.16 15.87 -31.56
C SER A 66 34.82 17.31 -31.95
N ALA A 67 33.83 17.90 -31.29
CA ALA A 67 33.69 19.35 -31.21
C ALA A 67 34.79 19.90 -30.29
N PRO A 68 35.33 21.11 -30.56
CA PRO A 68 36.31 21.74 -29.68
C PRO A 68 35.73 21.96 -28.28
N PRO A 69 36.54 21.88 -27.20
CA PRO A 69 36.06 22.10 -25.84
C PRO A 69 35.57 23.54 -25.72
N VAL A 70 34.28 23.70 -25.40
CA VAL A 70 33.74 24.97 -24.91
C VAL A 70 34.42 25.25 -23.56
N PRO A 71 34.91 26.47 -23.30
CA PRO A 71 35.55 26.80 -22.04
C PRO A 71 34.60 26.54 -20.88
N THR A 72 35.02 25.65 -19.98
CA THR A 72 34.38 25.36 -18.69
C THR A 72 34.20 26.66 -17.91
N ALA A 73 32.96 27.12 -17.77
CA ALA A 73 32.64 28.22 -16.88
C ALA A 73 33.05 27.85 -15.45
N ALA A 74 33.79 28.75 -14.80
CA ALA A 74 34.24 28.61 -13.42
C ALA A 74 33.05 28.35 -12.47
N PRO A 75 33.23 27.58 -11.39
CA PRO A 75 32.18 27.38 -10.39
C PRO A 75 31.74 28.73 -9.80
N ALA A 76 30.47 29.07 -9.95
CA ALA A 76 29.89 30.23 -9.29
C ALA A 76 29.85 29.98 -7.77
N LEU A 77 30.32 30.97 -7.01
CA LEU A 77 30.31 31.00 -5.54
C LEU A 77 28.86 30.85 -5.02
N PRO A 78 28.61 30.06 -3.97
CA PRO A 78 27.26 29.92 -3.42
C PRO A 78 26.73 31.28 -2.94
N THR A 79 25.55 31.65 -3.43
CA THR A 79 24.82 32.84 -2.99
C THR A 79 24.40 32.65 -1.53
N PRO A 80 24.63 33.62 -0.62
CA PRO A 80 24.22 33.48 0.77
C PRO A 80 22.69 33.39 0.88
N THR A 81 22.22 32.37 1.60
CA THR A 81 20.82 32.18 1.95
C THR A 81 20.33 33.37 2.79
N PRO A 82 19.20 34.02 2.45
CA PRO A 82 18.68 35.13 3.24
C PRO A 82 18.22 34.64 4.63
N GLU A 83 18.68 35.35 5.66
CA GLU A 83 18.32 35.14 7.06
C GLU A 83 16.85 35.55 7.30
N PRO A 84 16.04 34.74 8.02
CA PRO A 84 14.62 35.03 8.21
C PRO A 84 14.44 36.30 9.05
N THR A 85 13.72 37.27 8.48
CA THR A 85 13.36 38.52 9.15
C THR A 85 12.24 38.25 10.16
N ALA A 86 12.50 38.52 11.45
CA ALA A 86 11.50 38.39 12.51
C ALA A 86 10.32 39.34 12.26
N THR A 87 9.11 38.78 12.15
CA THR A 87 7.87 39.54 11.99
C THR A 87 7.39 40.03 13.36
N SER A 88 7.22 41.34 13.52
CA SER A 88 6.77 41.94 14.78
C SER A 88 5.27 41.69 15.04
N LEU A 89 4.96 41.46 16.31
CA LEU A 89 3.62 41.18 16.85
C LEU A 89 2.76 42.46 16.87
N PRO A 90 1.47 42.41 16.49
CA PRO A 90 0.61 43.60 16.49
C PRO A 90 0.23 44.03 17.92
N THR A 91 0.31 45.35 18.15
CA THR A 91 -0.11 46.02 19.38
C THR A 91 -1.64 45.98 19.54
N PRO A 92 -2.21 45.54 20.68
CA PRO A 92 -3.65 45.56 20.90
C PRO A 92 -4.17 47.00 21.07
N THR A 93 -5.22 47.33 20.34
CA THR A 93 -5.91 48.63 20.41
C THR A 93 -7.08 48.52 21.39
N SER A 94 -7.07 49.29 22.47
CA SER A 94 -8.16 49.33 23.46
C SER A 94 -9.26 50.32 23.05
N VAL A 95 -10.50 49.83 22.94
CA VAL A 95 -11.70 50.65 22.68
C VAL A 95 -12.33 51.08 24.02
N PRO A 96 -12.62 52.36 24.26
CA PRO A 96 -13.31 52.80 25.46
C PRO A 96 -14.84 52.60 25.33
N LEU A 97 -15.45 52.05 26.39
CA LEU A 97 -16.90 51.86 26.52
C LEU A 97 -17.51 53.06 27.28
N THR A 98 -18.50 53.72 26.68
CA THR A 98 -19.34 54.75 27.32
C THR A 98 -20.65 54.13 27.84
N PRO A 99 -21.08 54.38 29.09
CA PRO A 99 -22.38 53.93 29.58
C PRO A 99 -23.49 54.96 29.26
N PRO A 100 -24.69 54.54 28.82
CA PRO A 100 -25.84 55.42 28.75
C PRO A 100 -26.58 55.43 30.09
N SER A 101 -26.75 56.60 30.68
CA SER A 101 -27.58 56.83 31.87
C SER A 101 -28.81 57.65 31.49
N THR A 102 -29.99 57.02 31.52
CA THR A 102 -31.25 57.77 31.58
C THR A 102 -32.33 56.94 32.30
N PRO A 103 -32.88 57.40 33.44
CA PRO A 103 -34.00 56.75 34.10
C PRO A 103 -35.32 57.17 33.44
N VAL A 104 -36.17 56.19 33.10
CA VAL A 104 -37.50 56.38 32.54
C VAL A 104 -38.54 56.47 33.69
N PRO A 105 -39.49 57.42 33.67
CA PRO A 105 -40.51 57.59 34.72
C PRO A 105 -41.59 56.48 34.71
N PRO A 106 -42.28 56.23 35.85
CA PRO A 106 -43.28 55.18 35.95
C PRO A 106 -44.57 55.57 35.20
N THR A 107 -45.05 54.63 34.39
CA THR A 107 -46.23 54.75 33.53
C THR A 107 -47.50 54.37 34.30
N LEU A 108 -48.61 55.06 34.02
CA LEU A 108 -49.90 54.94 34.72
C LEU A 108 -50.51 53.53 34.64
N THR A 109 -51.16 53.13 35.73
CA THR A 109 -51.86 51.84 35.88
C THR A 109 -53.00 51.69 34.87
N PRO A 110 -53.00 50.67 33.99
CA PRO A 110 -54.09 50.47 33.03
C PRO A 110 -55.35 49.91 33.70
N ALA A 111 -56.51 50.30 33.14
CA ALA A 111 -57.85 49.86 33.54
C ALA A 111 -58.06 48.34 33.36
N PRO A 112 -59.00 47.71 34.10
CA PRO A 112 -59.21 46.26 34.02
C PRO A 112 -59.67 45.85 32.63
N THR A 113 -58.85 45.00 32.01
CA THR A 113 -59.10 44.36 30.71
C THR A 113 -60.12 43.24 30.85
N SER A 114 -61.02 43.13 29.87
CA SER A 114 -62.05 42.10 29.82
C SER A 114 -61.46 40.69 29.79
N THR A 115 -62.12 39.78 30.51
CA THR A 115 -61.73 38.37 30.62
C THR A 115 -61.69 37.73 29.22
N PRO A 116 -60.57 37.09 28.82
CA PRO A 116 -60.46 36.48 27.50
C PRO A 116 -61.39 35.27 27.38
N ALA A 117 -61.91 35.07 26.17
CA ALA A 117 -62.71 33.90 25.80
C ALA A 117 -61.89 32.60 25.94
N PRO A 118 -62.54 31.45 26.19
CA PRO A 118 -61.84 30.18 26.41
C PRO A 118 -61.00 29.80 25.19
N THR A 119 -59.71 29.59 25.44
CA THR A 119 -58.71 29.18 24.45
C THR A 119 -59.03 27.76 23.95
N ALA A 120 -59.06 27.59 22.63
CA ALA A 120 -59.27 26.27 22.02
C ALA A 120 -58.19 25.27 22.49
N ILE A 121 -58.62 24.05 22.78
CA ILE A 121 -57.72 22.95 23.13
C ILE A 121 -56.83 22.62 21.91
N PRO A 122 -55.50 22.52 22.08
CA PRO A 122 -54.62 22.19 20.97
C PRO A 122 -54.86 20.75 20.51
N THR A 123 -54.98 20.58 19.20
CA THR A 123 -54.98 19.28 18.53
C THR A 123 -53.67 18.54 18.85
N PRO A 124 -53.69 17.23 19.19
CA PRO A 124 -52.48 16.48 19.47
C PRO A 124 -51.53 16.49 18.25
N ALA A 125 -50.25 16.72 18.53
CA ALA A 125 -49.20 16.73 17.52
C ALA A 125 -49.08 15.35 16.85
N PRO A 126 -48.77 15.30 15.54
CA PRO A 126 -48.57 14.04 14.83
C PRO A 126 -47.43 13.23 15.47
N ALA A 127 -47.61 11.90 15.50
CA ALA A 127 -46.61 10.98 16.00
C ALA A 127 -45.28 11.12 15.21
N PRO A 128 -44.11 10.96 15.86
CA PRO A 128 -42.82 11.10 15.19
C PRO A 128 -42.67 10.05 14.09
N THR A 129 -42.34 10.51 12.89
CA THR A 129 -41.98 9.65 11.76
C THR A 129 -40.71 8.89 12.09
N ALA A 130 -40.68 7.58 11.84
CA ALA A 130 -39.49 6.75 12.05
C ALA A 130 -38.29 7.33 11.29
N ILE A 131 -37.17 7.49 12.00
CA ILE A 131 -35.90 7.90 11.40
C ILE A 131 -35.44 6.77 10.47
N PRO A 132 -35.10 7.05 9.20
CA PRO A 132 -34.55 6.03 8.31
C PRO A 132 -33.27 5.48 8.93
N THR A 133 -33.16 4.16 8.99
CA THR A 133 -31.94 3.46 9.38
C THR A 133 -30.79 3.97 8.51
N PRO A 134 -29.64 4.39 9.08
CA PRO A 134 -28.53 4.83 8.27
C PRO A 134 -28.13 3.73 7.30
N HIS A 135 -28.05 4.06 6.02
CA HIS A 135 -27.42 3.22 5.01
C HIS A 135 -25.95 3.04 5.43
N PRO A 136 -25.37 1.82 5.32
CA PRO A 136 -23.97 1.62 5.68
C PRO A 136 -23.09 2.63 4.94
N THR A 137 -22.31 3.41 5.70
CA THR A 137 -21.27 4.26 5.12
C THR A 137 -20.31 3.35 4.35
N PRO A 138 -20.01 3.61 3.06
CA PRO A 138 -19.01 2.82 2.36
C PRO A 138 -17.70 2.89 3.14
N THR A 139 -17.11 1.72 3.41
CA THR A 139 -15.77 1.64 3.98
C THR A 139 -14.82 2.41 3.06
N PRO A 140 -13.89 3.22 3.58
CA PRO A 140 -12.90 3.87 2.75
C PRO A 140 -12.10 2.80 1.98
N ASP A 141 -12.30 2.73 0.67
CA ASP A 141 -11.47 1.93 -0.22
C ASP A 141 -10.07 2.53 -0.18
N ILE A 142 -9.14 1.87 0.51
CA ILE A 142 -7.72 2.17 0.34
C ILE A 142 -7.40 1.74 -1.10
N PRO A 143 -7.03 2.66 -2.02
CA PRO A 143 -6.68 2.30 -3.38
C PRO A 143 -5.55 1.27 -3.34
N GLY A 144 -5.80 0.06 -3.85
CA GLY A 144 -4.81 -1.03 -3.83
C GLY A 144 -4.95 -2.07 -2.72
N ALA A 145 -5.80 -1.89 -1.70
CA ALA A 145 -6.04 -2.94 -0.70
C ALA A 145 -6.54 -4.25 -1.34
N VAL A 146 -7.27 -4.14 -2.45
CA VAL A 146 -7.73 -5.29 -3.23
C VAL A 146 -6.58 -6.11 -3.84
N LEU A 147 -5.40 -5.53 -4.06
CA LEU A 147 -4.27 -6.26 -4.66
C LEU A 147 -3.36 -6.93 -3.63
N VAL A 148 -3.46 -6.58 -2.36
CA VAL A 148 -2.60 -7.10 -1.29
C VAL A 148 -2.70 -8.62 -1.20
N GLY A 149 -1.56 -9.29 -1.06
CA GLY A 149 -1.43 -10.74 -0.95
C GLY A 149 -0.51 -11.36 -2.01
N ASP A 150 -0.49 -12.68 -2.01
CA ASP A 150 0.33 -13.48 -2.93
C ASP A 150 -0.46 -13.88 -4.18
N TRP A 151 0.24 -13.85 -5.31
CA TRP A 151 -0.29 -14.10 -6.64
C TRP A 151 0.66 -15.00 -7.40
N GLU A 152 0.12 -15.93 -8.18
CA GLU A 152 0.89 -16.83 -9.03
C GLU A 152 0.33 -16.85 -10.43
N GLY A 153 1.19 -17.03 -11.43
CA GLY A 153 0.69 -17.15 -12.78
C GLY A 153 1.78 -17.24 -13.83
N THR A 154 1.46 -16.77 -15.03
CA THR A 154 2.31 -16.94 -16.20
C THR A 154 2.44 -15.66 -17.01
N VAL A 155 3.64 -15.46 -17.54
CA VAL A 155 3.94 -14.44 -18.54
C VAL A 155 4.24 -15.14 -19.87
N LYS A 156 3.54 -14.74 -20.94
CA LYS A 156 3.72 -15.28 -22.29
C LYS A 156 4.50 -14.31 -23.16
N ILE A 157 5.68 -14.73 -23.61
CA ILE A 157 6.60 -13.91 -24.42
C ILE A 157 7.12 -14.75 -25.57
N LEU A 158 6.92 -14.32 -26.82
CA LEU A 158 7.45 -14.99 -28.03
C LEU A 158 7.15 -16.51 -28.07
N GLY A 159 5.96 -16.92 -27.61
CA GLY A 159 5.55 -18.33 -27.57
C GLY A 159 6.11 -19.14 -26.38
N SER A 160 6.87 -18.52 -25.48
CA SER A 160 7.32 -19.13 -24.23
C SER A 160 6.40 -18.73 -23.07
N GLU A 161 6.06 -19.68 -22.21
CA GLU A 161 5.33 -19.48 -20.96
C GLU A 161 6.30 -19.51 -19.78
N ILE A 162 6.38 -18.41 -19.05
CA ILE A 162 7.29 -18.23 -17.93
C ILE A 162 6.45 -18.16 -16.64
N PRO A 163 6.59 -19.12 -15.71
CA PRO A 163 5.91 -19.03 -14.42
C PRO A 163 6.51 -17.90 -13.59
N VAL A 164 5.63 -17.16 -12.93
CA VAL A 164 5.97 -16.04 -12.05
C VAL A 164 5.11 -16.05 -10.80
N SER A 165 5.64 -15.52 -9.70
CA SER A 165 4.87 -15.21 -8.51
C SER A 165 5.08 -13.75 -8.13
N ALA A 166 4.02 -13.09 -7.67
CA ALA A 166 4.04 -11.71 -7.22
C ALA A 166 3.48 -11.63 -5.79
N SER A 167 4.07 -10.80 -4.95
CA SER A 167 3.55 -10.50 -3.61
C SER A 167 3.37 -9.00 -3.50
N PHE A 168 2.17 -8.54 -3.12
CA PHE A 168 1.86 -7.12 -2.99
C PHE A 168 1.55 -6.76 -1.53
N SER A 169 2.07 -5.62 -1.10
CA SER A 169 1.86 -5.02 0.20
C SER A 169 1.66 -3.51 0.08
N VAL A 170 0.96 -2.92 1.04
CA VAL A 170 0.89 -1.46 1.16
C VAL A 170 1.97 -1.01 2.13
N GLU A 171 2.88 -0.18 1.67
CA GLU A 171 3.96 0.42 2.47
C GLU A 171 3.84 1.94 2.36
N GLU A 172 3.74 2.64 3.49
CA GLU A 172 3.62 4.11 3.54
C GLU A 172 2.44 4.70 2.72
N GLY A 173 1.41 3.89 2.46
CA GLY A 173 0.25 4.30 1.64
C GLY A 173 0.43 4.10 0.13
N GLU A 174 1.56 3.52 -0.30
CA GLU A 174 1.83 3.15 -1.67
C GLU A 174 1.74 1.62 -1.83
N LEU A 175 1.14 1.15 -2.93
CA LEU A 175 1.09 -0.27 -3.23
C LEU A 175 2.41 -0.70 -3.89
N ARG A 176 3.12 -1.57 -3.18
CA ARG A 176 4.42 -2.11 -3.60
C ARG A 176 4.31 -3.62 -3.77
N GLY A 177 5.28 -4.20 -4.45
CA GLY A 177 5.37 -5.64 -4.51
C GLY A 177 6.72 -6.14 -4.98
N THR A 178 6.85 -7.45 -4.97
CA THR A 178 7.98 -8.19 -5.52
C THR A 178 7.50 -9.13 -6.60
N LEU A 179 8.28 -9.28 -7.67
CA LEU A 179 8.08 -10.30 -8.71
C LEU A 179 9.22 -11.31 -8.64
N ASP A 180 8.86 -12.58 -8.63
CA ASP A 180 9.75 -13.71 -8.71
C ASP A 180 9.56 -14.42 -10.06
N ILE A 181 10.66 -14.83 -10.68
CA ILE A 181 10.67 -15.64 -11.91
C ILE A 181 11.38 -16.96 -11.60
N ASP A 182 10.59 -17.96 -11.22
CA ASP A 182 11.11 -19.25 -10.73
C ASP A 182 12.01 -19.95 -11.73
N SER A 183 11.60 -19.95 -13.00
CA SER A 183 12.34 -20.60 -14.09
C SER A 183 13.71 -19.97 -14.36
N ARG A 184 13.95 -18.74 -13.91
CA ARG A 184 15.20 -18.00 -14.14
C ARG A 184 15.98 -17.72 -12.87
N ASN A 185 15.54 -18.22 -11.72
CA ASN A 185 16.12 -17.96 -10.41
C ASN A 185 16.29 -16.45 -10.13
N ILE A 186 15.38 -15.63 -10.66
CA ILE A 186 15.31 -14.19 -10.38
C ILE A 186 14.30 -14.02 -9.26
N LYS A 187 14.71 -13.36 -8.18
CA LYS A 187 13.92 -13.20 -6.97
C LYS A 187 13.88 -11.73 -6.53
N ASN A 188 12.79 -11.33 -5.91
CA ASN A 188 12.59 -10.01 -5.31
C ASN A 188 12.77 -8.84 -6.29
N LEU A 189 12.26 -8.98 -7.52
CA LEU A 189 12.27 -7.86 -8.45
C LEU A 189 11.23 -6.84 -8.01
N ALA A 190 11.68 -5.66 -7.57
CA ALA A 190 10.79 -4.64 -7.04
C ALA A 190 9.79 -4.14 -8.08
N ILE A 191 8.52 -4.06 -7.67
CA ILE A 191 7.38 -3.60 -8.45
C ILE A 191 6.76 -2.40 -7.73
N LEU A 192 6.45 -1.35 -8.49
CA LEU A 192 5.52 -0.30 -8.10
C LEU A 192 4.17 -0.63 -8.73
N ALA A 193 3.11 -0.67 -7.93
CA ALA A 193 1.78 -1.04 -8.38
C ALA A 193 0.78 0.08 -8.14
N GLU A 194 -0.16 0.25 -9.06
CA GLU A 194 -1.21 1.24 -8.96
C GLU A 194 -2.53 0.64 -9.45
N VAL A 195 -3.60 0.84 -8.68
CA VAL A 195 -4.97 0.57 -9.13
C VAL A 195 -5.50 1.85 -9.77
N LEU A 196 -5.73 1.77 -11.07
CA LEU A 196 -6.32 2.81 -11.89
C LEU A 196 -7.85 2.76 -11.81
N PRO A 197 -8.56 3.80 -12.26
CA PRO A 197 -10.00 3.76 -12.43
C PRO A 197 -10.47 2.55 -13.26
N ASP A 198 -11.72 2.14 -13.05
CA ASP A 198 -12.39 1.07 -13.81
C ASP A 198 -11.81 -0.35 -13.61
N GLY A 199 -11.03 -0.57 -12.54
CA GLY A 199 -10.44 -1.89 -12.22
C GLY A 199 -9.17 -2.20 -13.00
N MET A 200 -8.63 -1.25 -13.76
CA MET A 200 -7.32 -1.39 -14.38
C MET A 200 -6.21 -1.35 -13.33
N VAL A 201 -5.15 -2.11 -13.58
CA VAL A 201 -3.99 -2.21 -12.71
C VAL A 201 -2.74 -2.03 -13.55
N ARG A 202 -1.82 -1.21 -13.04
CA ARG A 202 -0.51 -1.02 -13.64
C ARG A 202 0.58 -1.45 -12.68
N PHE A 203 1.51 -2.26 -13.18
CA PHE A 203 2.75 -2.61 -12.49
C PHE A 203 3.93 -2.06 -13.25
N VAL A 204 4.90 -1.48 -12.55
CA VAL A 204 6.11 -0.93 -13.15
C VAL A 204 7.31 -1.52 -12.43
N ILE A 205 8.26 -2.02 -13.21
CA ILE A 205 9.57 -2.46 -12.75
C ILE A 205 10.58 -1.40 -13.19
N PRO A 206 10.92 -0.45 -12.31
CA PRO A 206 11.69 0.75 -12.68
C PRO A 206 13.18 0.47 -12.91
N SER A 207 13.68 -0.71 -12.48
CA SER A 207 15.09 -1.08 -12.64
C SER A 207 15.49 -1.45 -14.07
N GLN A 208 14.53 -1.54 -14.99
CA GLN A 208 14.79 -1.81 -16.41
C GLN A 208 14.87 -0.49 -17.20
N ASP A 209 15.73 -0.43 -18.21
CA ASP A 209 15.80 0.68 -19.16
C ASP A 209 15.58 0.19 -20.60
N PRO A 210 14.44 0.49 -21.24
CA PRO A 210 13.28 1.19 -20.68
C PRO A 210 12.54 0.35 -19.61
N PRO A 211 11.72 0.99 -18.75
CA PRO A 211 11.03 0.27 -17.67
C PRO A 211 10.10 -0.80 -18.23
N LEU A 212 10.01 -1.92 -17.50
CA LEU A 212 9.07 -2.99 -17.81
C LEU A 212 7.74 -2.65 -17.16
N THR A 213 6.72 -2.46 -17.99
CA THR A 213 5.35 -2.12 -17.56
C THR A 213 4.42 -3.28 -17.81
N PHE A 214 3.55 -3.58 -16.86
CA PHE A 214 2.41 -4.48 -16.99
C PHE A 214 1.13 -3.67 -16.85
N ASP A 215 0.24 -3.79 -17.81
CA ASP A 215 -1.09 -3.19 -17.79
C ASP A 215 -2.10 -4.33 -17.82
N GLY A 216 -2.94 -4.43 -16.79
CA GLY A 216 -3.93 -5.49 -16.65
C GLY A 216 -5.28 -5.00 -16.16
N MET A 217 -6.25 -5.91 -16.23
CA MET A 217 -7.57 -5.76 -15.63
C MET A 217 -7.65 -6.73 -14.46
N LEU A 218 -8.07 -6.23 -13.30
CA LEU A 218 -8.37 -7.04 -12.13
C LEU A 218 -9.85 -7.43 -12.17
N GLU A 219 -10.13 -8.73 -12.21
CA GLU A 219 -11.47 -9.30 -12.17
C GLU A 219 -11.52 -10.38 -11.09
N GLY A 220 -12.07 -10.03 -9.93
CA GLY A 220 -12.08 -10.91 -8.75
C GLY A 220 -10.67 -11.22 -8.26
N ASP A 221 -10.27 -12.49 -8.38
CA ASP A 221 -8.96 -13.00 -7.96
C ASP A 221 -8.02 -13.28 -9.14
N VAL A 222 -8.31 -12.70 -10.31
CA VAL A 222 -7.50 -12.86 -11.53
C VAL A 222 -7.12 -11.49 -12.09
N ILE A 223 -5.84 -11.34 -12.45
CA ILE A 223 -5.32 -10.18 -13.17
C ILE A 223 -4.85 -10.64 -14.54
N THR A 224 -5.43 -10.07 -15.57
CA THR A 224 -5.12 -10.42 -16.96
C THR A 224 -4.66 -9.19 -17.72
N GLY A 225 -3.58 -9.30 -18.48
CA GLY A 225 -3.04 -8.10 -19.11
C GLY A 225 -1.95 -8.32 -20.13
N LYS A 226 -1.31 -7.21 -20.48
CA LYS A 226 -0.16 -7.13 -21.38
C LYS A 226 1.01 -6.51 -20.64
N PHE A 227 2.21 -6.94 -21.00
CA PHE A 227 3.42 -6.26 -20.55
C PHE A 227 4.22 -5.74 -21.74
N ARG A 228 5.06 -4.74 -21.48
CA ARG A 228 5.93 -4.10 -22.47
C ARG A 228 7.28 -3.77 -21.86
N VAL A 229 8.35 -4.06 -22.59
CA VAL A 229 9.71 -3.62 -22.31
C VAL A 229 10.39 -3.29 -23.64
N GLY A 230 10.60 -1.99 -23.87
CA GLY A 230 11.10 -1.49 -25.16
C GLY A 230 10.21 -1.93 -26.32
N ILE A 231 10.78 -2.69 -27.26
CA ILE A 231 10.05 -3.22 -28.42
C ILE A 231 9.36 -4.58 -28.16
N ILE A 232 9.65 -5.21 -27.02
CA ILE A 232 9.12 -6.54 -26.67
C ILE A 232 7.81 -6.37 -25.92
N SER A 233 6.81 -7.17 -26.30
CA SER A 233 5.53 -7.24 -25.59
C SER A 233 5.04 -8.68 -25.49
N GLY A 234 4.09 -8.89 -24.59
CA GLY A 234 3.40 -10.15 -24.43
C GLY A 234 2.22 -10.02 -23.49
N THR A 235 1.69 -11.15 -23.02
CA THR A 235 0.54 -11.19 -22.12
C THR A 235 0.91 -11.80 -20.79
N PHE A 236 0.13 -11.54 -19.76
CA PHE A 236 0.27 -12.20 -18.48
C PHE A 236 -1.09 -12.52 -17.87
N VAL A 237 -1.10 -13.52 -17.00
CA VAL A 237 -2.21 -13.89 -16.13
C VAL A 237 -1.62 -14.12 -14.75
N LEU A 238 -2.21 -13.52 -13.72
CA LEU A 238 -1.91 -13.78 -12.31
C LEU A 238 -3.21 -14.16 -11.61
N GLU A 239 -3.18 -15.19 -10.79
CA GLU A 239 -4.28 -15.65 -9.96
C GLU A 239 -3.87 -15.52 -8.50
N ARG A 240 -4.81 -15.10 -7.64
CA ARG A 240 -4.54 -14.95 -6.21
C ARG A 240 -4.33 -16.33 -5.59
N VAL A 241 -3.25 -16.48 -4.83
CA VAL A 241 -3.05 -17.66 -4.00
C VAL A 241 -3.95 -17.52 -2.77
N ALA A 242 -4.87 -18.47 -2.61
CA ALA A 242 -5.76 -18.48 -1.45
C ALA A 242 -4.92 -18.55 -0.15
N PRO A 243 -5.28 -17.76 0.89
CA PRO A 243 -4.57 -17.73 2.16
C PRO A 243 -4.67 -19.04 2.96
#